data_AF-A0A346N7B2-F1
#
_entry.id   AF-A0A346N7B2-F1
#
_cell.length_a   1.000
_cell.length_b   1.000
_cell.length_c   1.000
_cell.angle_alpha   90.00
_cell.angle_beta   90.00
_cell.angle_gamma   90.00
#
_symmetry.space_group_name_H-M   'P 1'
#
loop_
_entity.id
_entity.type
_entity.pdbx_description
1 polymer ?
#
loop_
_entity_poly.entity_id
_entity_poly.type
_entity_poly.pdbx_seq_one_letter_code
_entity_poly.pdbx_strand_id
1 'polypeptide(L)'
;MYCQVAVPPAHWPPAGSHVVRKDTQVLLGQPSRHPDALAAALERLFKTRTQVKRAWLAHFHNPETGDPPHTLIAVEATGDRDALIAEAGMVAQNVSIPDPPVDFVAITGHGGGVEDYFLKSAKPFYSRRFLGLF
;
A
#
# COMPACT_ATOMS: atom_id res chain seq x y z
N MET A 1 36.76 1.14 -13.33
CA MET A 1 35.89 0.56 -14.38
C MET A 1 34.55 1.27 -14.32
N TYR A 2 34.43 2.39 -15.04
CA TYR A 2 33.18 3.17 -15.18
C TYR A 2 32.79 3.11 -16.65
N CYS A 3 31.59 2.62 -16.94
CA CYS A 3 31.09 2.50 -18.31
C CYS A 3 30.40 3.83 -18.69
N GLN A 4 31.03 4.62 -19.56
CA GLN A 4 30.41 5.81 -20.14
C GLN A 4 29.51 5.38 -21.31
N VAL A 5 28.19 5.59 -21.20
CA VAL A 5 27.26 5.46 -22.33
C VAL A 5 27.16 6.81 -23.01
N ALA A 6 27.61 6.88 -24.26
CA ALA A 6 27.46 8.05 -25.12
C ALA A 6 25.99 8.23 -25.54
N VAL A 7 25.48 9.46 -25.45
CA VAL A 7 24.12 9.84 -25.89
C VAL A 7 24.24 10.59 -27.23
N PRO A 8 23.69 10.10 -28.35
CA PRO A 8 23.68 10.82 -29.63
C PRO A 8 22.62 11.94 -29.66
N PRO A 9 22.78 12.97 -30.53
CA PRO A 9 21.94 14.16 -30.49
C PRO A 9 20.54 13.94 -31.10
N ALA A 10 19.54 14.22 -30.27
CA ALA A 10 18.19 14.73 -30.55
C ALA A 10 17.51 14.34 -31.87
N HIS A 11 16.70 13.28 -31.83
CA HIS A 11 15.43 13.19 -32.58
C HIS A 11 14.37 12.67 -31.59
N TRP A 12 13.35 13.49 -31.31
CA TRP A 12 12.32 13.21 -30.31
C TRP A 12 11.20 12.34 -30.92
N PRO A 13 10.92 11.12 -30.41
CA PRO A 13 9.67 10.43 -30.71
C PRO A 13 8.52 11.00 -29.85
N PRO A 14 7.26 11.00 -30.32
CA PRO A 14 6.14 11.59 -29.58
C PRO A 14 6.02 11.00 -28.18
N ALA A 15 5.62 11.84 -27.23
CA ALA A 15 5.58 11.58 -25.80
C ALA A 15 4.72 10.36 -25.43
N GLY A 16 5.29 9.16 -25.54
CA GLY A 16 4.91 8.03 -24.71
C GLY A 16 5.48 8.32 -23.33
N SER A 17 4.61 8.39 -22.31
CA SER A 17 5.03 8.52 -20.93
C SER A 17 5.87 7.30 -20.54
N HIS A 18 7.18 7.39 -20.74
CA HIS A 18 8.13 6.47 -20.13
C HIS A 18 8.20 6.85 -18.66
N VAL A 19 7.31 6.25 -17.86
CA VAL A 19 7.42 6.30 -16.41
C VAL A 19 8.69 5.53 -16.07
N VAL A 20 9.79 6.26 -15.92
CA VAL A 20 10.99 5.75 -15.27
C VAL A 20 10.56 5.40 -13.85
N ARG A 21 10.13 4.16 -13.63
CA ARG A 21 9.99 3.63 -12.29
C ARG A 21 11.42 3.57 -11.76
N LYS A 22 11.83 4.59 -11.02
CA LYS A 22 12.99 4.47 -10.16
C LYS A 22 12.72 3.22 -9.31
N ASP A 23 13.66 2.27 -9.33
CA ASP A 23 13.63 1.11 -8.44
C ASP A 23 13.85 1.61 -7.00
N THR A 24 12.85 2.28 -6.45
CA THR A 24 12.87 2.79 -5.08
C THR A 24 12.85 1.59 -4.16
N GLN A 25 13.97 1.37 -3.47
CA GLN A 25 14.08 0.32 -2.46
C GLN A 25 13.32 0.78 -1.21
N VAL A 26 12.17 0.16 -0.99
CA VAL A 26 11.35 0.39 0.20
C VAL A 26 11.49 -0.79 1.16
N LEU A 27 11.53 -0.49 2.45
CA LEU A 27 11.55 -1.49 3.50
C LEU A 27 10.13 -1.70 4.01
N LEU A 28 9.67 -2.95 3.93
CA LEU A 28 8.38 -3.39 4.44
C LEU A 28 8.60 -4.41 5.54
N GLY A 29 7.84 -4.27 6.63
CA GLY A 29 7.93 -5.19 7.75
C GLY A 29 6.73 -5.11 8.68
N GLN A 30 6.74 -5.93 9.72
CA GLN A 30 5.79 -5.79 10.81
C GLN A 30 6.13 -4.52 11.61
N PRO A 31 5.13 -3.73 12.03
CA PRO A 31 5.38 -2.57 12.87
C PRO A 31 5.88 -3.01 14.24
N SER A 32 6.87 -2.29 14.78
CA SER A 32 7.33 -2.50 16.16
C SER A 32 6.26 -2.13 17.19
N ARG A 33 5.36 -1.21 16.84
CA ARG A 33 4.18 -0.83 17.63
C ARG A 33 2.94 -1.04 16.78
N HIS A 34 2.18 -2.09 17.06
CA HIS A 34 0.98 -2.38 16.29
C HIS A 34 -0.11 -1.32 16.60
N PRO A 35 -0.70 -0.66 15.59
CA PRO A 35 -1.74 0.34 15.83
C PRO A 35 -3.11 -0.34 15.99
N ASP A 36 -3.31 -1.01 17.12
CA ASP A 36 -4.52 -1.82 17.38
C ASP A 36 -5.83 -1.05 17.20
N ALA A 37 -5.85 0.21 17.65
CA ALA A 37 -7.03 1.07 17.55
C ALA A 37 -7.39 1.37 16.09
N LEU A 38 -6.39 1.63 15.24
CA LEU A 38 -6.56 1.85 13.81
C LEU A 38 -7.04 0.55 13.13
N ALA A 39 -6.38 -0.57 13.41
CA ALA A 39 -6.74 -1.87 12.84
C ALA A 39 -8.20 -2.23 13.17
N ALA A 40 -8.61 -2.08 14.43
CA ALA A 40 -9.98 -2.31 14.86
C ALA A 40 -10.99 -1.33 14.20
N ALA A 41 -10.62 -0.06 14.04
CA ALA A 41 -11.49 0.93 13.40
C ALA A 41 -11.72 0.63 11.92
N LEU A 42 -10.64 0.30 11.20
CA LEU A 42 -10.69 -0.09 9.80
C LEU A 42 -11.40 -1.43 9.60
N GLU A 43 -11.21 -2.40 10.50
CA GLU A 43 -11.91 -3.68 10.45
C GLU A 43 -13.44 -3.47 10.52
N ARG A 44 -13.92 -2.59 11.40
CA ARG A 44 -15.35 -2.22 11.48
C ARG A 44 -15.83 -1.59 10.17
N LEU A 45 -15.06 -0.66 9.61
CA LEU A 45 -15.39 -0.06 8.31
C LEU A 45 -15.49 -1.14 7.22
N PHE A 46 -14.46 -1.98 7.08
CA PHE A 46 -14.37 -2.97 6.01
C PHE A 46 -15.42 -4.07 6.12
N LYS A 47 -15.90 -4.41 7.33
CA LYS A 47 -17.07 -5.29 7.50
C LYS A 47 -18.33 -4.75 6.81
N THR A 48 -18.52 -3.43 6.80
CA THR A 48 -19.66 -2.76 6.15
C THR A 48 -19.48 -2.52 4.65
N ARG A 49 -18.31 -2.85 4.09
CA ARG A 49 -17.95 -2.58 2.69
C ARG A 49 -17.77 -3.90 1.95
N THR A 50 -18.74 -4.25 1.11
CA THR A 50 -18.75 -5.58 0.48
C THR A 50 -17.64 -5.81 -0.52
N GLN A 51 -17.10 -4.73 -1.04
CA GLN A 51 -16.01 -4.72 -1.99
C GLN A 51 -14.65 -5.10 -1.39
N VAL A 52 -14.48 -5.03 -0.05
CA VAL A 52 -13.18 -5.30 0.60
C VAL A 52 -13.00 -6.78 0.81
N LYS A 53 -11.95 -7.34 0.19
CA LYS A 53 -11.58 -8.75 0.31
C LYS A 53 -10.60 -8.99 1.45
N ARG A 54 -9.52 -8.20 1.47
CA ARG A 54 -8.43 -8.33 2.44
C ARG A 54 -7.85 -6.96 2.75
N ALA A 55 -7.36 -6.79 3.97
CA ALA A 55 -6.55 -5.63 4.32
C ALA A 55 -5.37 -6.05 5.20
N TRP A 56 -4.24 -5.40 4.99
CA TRP A 56 -2.99 -5.66 5.68
C TRP A 56 -2.45 -4.39 6.32
N LEU A 57 -1.60 -4.61 7.30
CA LEU A 57 -0.90 -3.56 8.01
C LEU A 57 0.59 -3.87 7.98
N ALA A 58 1.38 -2.87 7.59
CA ALA A 58 2.82 -2.95 7.59
C ALA A 58 3.43 -1.63 8.08
N HIS A 59 4.69 -1.70 8.50
CA HIS A 59 5.55 -0.52 8.53
C HIS A 59 6.20 -0.36 7.17
N PHE A 60 6.13 0.86 6.64
CA PHE A 60 6.79 1.29 5.43
C PHE A 60 7.88 2.28 5.79
N HIS A 61 9.07 2.09 5.22
CA HIS A 61 10.14 3.05 5.31
C HIS A 61 10.82 3.17 3.95
N ASN A 62 10.95 4.42 3.49
CA ASN A 62 11.72 4.74 2.30
C ASN A 62 13.01 5.46 2.73
N PRO A 63 14.17 4.79 2.69
CA PRO A 63 15.45 5.42 3.04
C PRO A 63 15.81 6.61 2.14
N GLU A 64 15.27 6.66 0.91
CA GLU A 64 15.56 7.74 -0.04
C GLU A 64 14.82 9.04 0.28
N THR A 65 13.66 8.98 0.93
CA THR A 65 12.92 10.20 1.33
C THR A 65 13.37 10.73 2.68
N GLY A 66 13.97 9.88 3.51
CA GLY A 66 14.37 10.23 4.87
C GLY A 66 13.20 10.28 5.86
N ASP A 67 12.00 9.91 5.45
CA ASP A 67 10.83 9.87 6.32
C ASP A 67 10.98 8.75 7.37
N PRO A 68 10.55 8.97 8.61
CA PRO A 68 10.54 7.92 9.60
C PRO A 68 9.64 6.75 9.14
N PRO A 69 9.96 5.51 9.56
CA PRO A 69 9.06 4.38 9.35
C PRO A 69 7.66 4.70 9.87
N HIS A 70 6.65 4.46 9.04
CA HIS A 70 5.27 4.80 9.38
C HIS A 70 4.31 3.71 8.89
N THR A 71 3.05 3.81 9.31
CA THR A 71 2.06 2.76 9.05
C THR A 71 1.57 2.83 7.60
N LEU A 72 1.59 1.70 6.92
CA LEU A 72 0.98 1.50 5.61
C LEU A 72 -0.16 0.49 5.70
N ILE A 73 -1.33 0.91 5.25
CA ILE A 73 -2.53 0.08 5.12
C ILE A 73 -2.72 -0.29 3.65
N ALA A 74 -2.57 -1.58 3.35
CA ALA A 74 -2.87 -2.11 2.03
C ALA A 74 -4.27 -2.71 2.01
N VAL A 75 -5.08 -2.36 1.01
CA VAL A 75 -6.47 -2.80 0.90
C VAL A 75 -6.72 -3.44 -0.46
N GLU A 76 -7.04 -4.73 -0.46
CA GLU A 76 -7.54 -5.41 -1.66
C GLU A 76 -9.06 -5.26 -1.72
N ALA A 77 -9.53 -4.53 -2.72
CA ALA A 77 -10.94 -4.33 -2.97
C ALA A 77 -11.29 -4.35 -4.47
N THR A 78 -12.55 -4.61 -4.75
CA THR A 78 -13.16 -4.43 -6.08
C THR A 78 -13.84 -3.07 -6.20
N GLY A 79 -14.22 -2.65 -7.40
CA GLY A 79 -14.95 -1.40 -7.60
C GLY A 79 -14.09 -0.16 -7.33
N ASP A 80 -14.70 0.88 -6.76
CA ASP A 80 -14.06 2.16 -6.49
C ASP A 80 -13.15 2.09 -5.27
N ARG A 81 -11.85 1.96 -5.54
CA ARG A 81 -10.79 1.84 -4.52
C ARG A 81 -10.39 3.19 -3.95
N ASP A 82 -10.44 4.24 -4.76
CA ASP A 82 -10.03 5.59 -4.34
C ASP A 82 -11.03 6.14 -3.32
N ALA A 83 -12.34 5.95 -3.56
CA ALA A 83 -13.37 6.28 -2.59
C ALA A 83 -13.22 5.49 -1.28
N LEU A 84 -12.88 4.20 -1.36
CA LEU A 84 -12.63 3.37 -0.19
C LEU A 84 -11.40 3.83 0.61
N ILE A 85 -10.32 4.19 -0.08
CA ILE A 85 -9.10 4.72 0.55
C ILE A 85 -9.39 6.07 1.23
N ALA A 86 -10.12 6.96 0.56
CA ALA A 86 -10.51 8.24 1.15
C ALA A 86 -11.34 8.03 2.43
N GLU A 87 -12.30 7.10 2.41
CA GLU A 87 -13.11 6.76 3.58
C GLU A 87 -12.27 6.17 4.72
N ALA A 88 -11.35 5.26 4.40
CA ALA A 88 -10.42 4.70 5.38
C ALA A 88 -9.53 5.78 6.01
N GLY A 89 -9.08 6.75 5.21
CA GLY A 89 -8.33 7.92 5.67
C GLY A 89 -9.13 8.78 6.66
N MET A 90 -10.42 9.01 6.41
CA MET A 90 -11.28 9.73 7.36
C MET A 90 -11.44 8.96 8.68
N VAL A 91 -11.55 7.64 8.63
CA VAL A 91 -11.60 6.81 9.86
C VAL A 91 -10.28 6.94 10.63
N ALA A 92 -9.14 6.90 9.95
CA ALA A 92 -7.82 7.00 10.58
C ALA A 92 -7.61 8.33 11.33
N GLN A 93 -8.15 9.45 10.82
CA GLN A 93 -8.07 10.75 11.50
C GLN A 93 -8.76 10.78 12.87
N ASN A 94 -9.70 9.86 13.13
CA ASN A 94 -10.47 9.80 14.36
C ASN A 94 -9.91 8.80 15.39
N VAL A 95 -8.70 8.29 15.17
CA VAL A 95 -8.08 7.29 16.04
C VAL A 95 -6.65 7.70 16.41
N SER A 96 -6.22 7.31 17.61
CA SER A 96 -4.82 7.48 18.01
C SER A 96 -3.93 6.50 17.26
N ILE A 97 -2.90 7.03 16.59
CA ILE A 97 -1.94 6.27 15.79
C ILE A 97 -0.54 6.48 16.39
N PRO A 98 0.24 5.42 16.69
CA PRO A 98 1.56 5.54 17.31
C PRO A 98 2.60 6.23 16.43
N ASP A 99 2.56 5.96 15.12
CA ASP A 99 3.55 6.36 14.12
C ASP A 99 2.86 6.99 12.89
N PRO A 100 2.34 8.23 13.00
CA PRO A 100 1.78 8.97 11.86
C PRO A 100 2.90 9.47 10.93
N PRO A 101 2.63 9.63 9.61
CA PRO A 101 1.35 9.50 8.92
C PRO A 101 0.91 8.04 8.69
N VAL A 102 -0.35 7.85 8.29
CA VAL A 102 -0.84 6.56 7.81
C VAL A 102 -1.03 6.65 6.31
N ASP A 103 -0.30 5.83 5.58
CA ASP A 103 -0.42 5.71 4.15
C ASP A 103 -1.40 4.61 3.79
N PHE A 104 -2.07 4.77 2.66
CA PHE A 104 -3.03 3.81 2.13
C PHE A 104 -2.66 3.44 0.71
N VAL A 105 -2.70 2.15 0.39
CA VAL A 105 -2.48 1.65 -0.97
C VAL A 105 -3.55 0.64 -1.36
N ALA A 106 -4.03 0.75 -2.59
CA ALA A 106 -4.93 -0.24 -3.16
C ALA A 106 -4.12 -1.41 -3.69
N ILE A 107 -4.48 -2.63 -3.31
CA ILE A 107 -3.95 -3.85 -3.92
C ILE A 107 -4.83 -4.19 -5.12
N THR A 108 -4.22 -4.16 -6.30
CA THR A 108 -4.89 -4.45 -7.57
C THR A 108 -4.95 -5.94 -7.87
N GLY A 109 -4.02 -6.73 -7.31
CA GLY A 109 -3.94 -8.17 -7.51
C GLY A 109 -3.13 -8.56 -8.75
N HIS A 110 -2.58 -7.59 -9.48
CA HIS A 110 -1.70 -7.82 -10.62
C HIS A 110 -0.26 -8.15 -10.19
N GLY A 111 0.09 -7.89 -8.91
CA GLY A 111 1.39 -8.21 -8.34
C GLY A 111 2.49 -7.24 -8.75
N GLY A 112 3.66 -7.42 -8.15
CA GLY A 112 4.85 -6.59 -8.33
C GLY A 112 5.03 -5.52 -7.26
N GLY A 113 6.30 -5.20 -6.99
CA GLY A 113 6.70 -4.17 -6.03
C GLY A 113 6.14 -4.43 -4.62
N VAL A 114 5.51 -3.41 -4.05
CA VAL A 114 4.93 -3.43 -2.69
C VAL A 114 3.77 -4.42 -2.56
N GLU A 115 2.98 -4.65 -3.63
CA GLU A 115 1.83 -5.58 -3.57
C GLU A 115 2.28 -7.02 -3.27
N ASP A 116 3.43 -7.43 -3.81
CA ASP A 116 3.93 -8.80 -3.67
C ASP A 116 4.19 -9.18 -2.21
N TYR A 117 4.71 -8.25 -1.42
CA TYR A 117 4.90 -8.45 0.01
C TYR A 117 3.57 -8.77 0.70
N PHE A 118 2.52 -8.00 0.40
CA PHE A 118 1.21 -8.20 1.01
C PHE A 118 0.53 -9.48 0.57
N LEU A 119 0.63 -9.81 -0.72
CA LEU A 119 -0.02 -10.98 -1.29
C LEU A 119 0.67 -12.31 -0.93
N LYS A 120 2.00 -12.30 -0.73
CA LYS A 120 2.80 -13.52 -0.56
C LYS A 120 3.32 -13.72 0.87
N SER A 121 3.61 -12.66 1.61
CA SER A 121 4.36 -12.74 2.87
C SER A 121 3.59 -12.21 4.08
N ALA A 122 2.75 -11.17 3.89
CA ALA A 122 2.06 -10.53 5.01
C ALA A 122 0.74 -11.24 5.37
N LYS A 123 0.47 -11.35 6.67
CA LYS A 123 -0.82 -11.82 7.18
C LYS A 123 -1.83 -10.66 7.20
N PRO A 124 -3.01 -10.79 6.58
CA PRO A 124 -4.03 -9.74 6.64
C PRO A 124 -4.60 -9.64 8.05
N PHE A 125 -4.88 -8.41 8.50
CA PHE A 125 -5.62 -8.17 9.74
C PHE A 125 -7.13 -8.30 9.52
N TYR A 126 -7.59 -8.03 8.29
CA TYR A 126 -8.96 -8.25 7.87
C TYR A 126 -8.99 -9.17 6.64
N SER A 127 -9.80 -10.21 6.70
CA SER A 127 -10.15 -10.99 5.53
C SER A 127 -11.64 -11.27 5.55
N ARG A 128 -12.31 -10.92 4.45
CA ARG A 128 -13.70 -11.27 4.26
C ARG A 128 -13.80 -12.78 4.08
N ARG A 129 -14.38 -13.44 5.08
CA ARG A 129 -14.72 -14.86 4.99
C ARG A 129 -15.86 -15.00 3.98
N PHE A 130 -15.56 -15.52 2.80
CA PHE A 130 -16.61 -16.10 1.97
C PHE A 130 -17.07 -17.37 2.69
N LEU A 131 -18.20 -17.28 3.40
CA LEU A 131 -18.94 -18.47 3.80
C LEU A 131 -19.42 -19.11 2.49
N GLY A 132 -18.65 -20.06 1.97
CA GLY A 132 -19.13 -20.95 0.92
C GLY A 132 -20.32 -21.72 1.49
N LEU A 133 -21.53 -21.40 1.01
CA LEU A 133 -22.55 -22.43 0.85
C LEU A 133 -21.97 -23.41 -0.17
N PHE A 134 -21.48 -24.55 0.33
CA PHE A 134 -21.34 -25.76 -0.45
C PHE A 134 -22.55 -26.64 -0.15
#